data_AF-A0A3S5B5G4-F1
#
_entry.id   AF-A0A3S5B5G4-F1
#
_cell.length_a   1.000
_cell.length_b   1.000
_cell.length_c   1.000
_cell.angle_alpha   90.00
_cell.angle_beta   90.00
_cell.angle_gamma   90.00
#
_symmetry.space_group_name_H-M   'P 1'
#
loop_
_entity.id
_entity.type
_entity.pdbx_description
1 polymer ?
#
loop_
_entity_poly.entity_id
_entity_poly.type
_entity_poly.pdbx_seq_one_letter_code
_entity_poly.pdbx_strand_id
1 'polypeptide(L)'
;MIPGMKAQLLEDNFCGWMQRISKRRTEETKVGPTGLIHFSKCRVRQLSGPNAFPVDNLDQNDLGLSTTAGSTKKGVLYWMSRDQRIQDNWALLYAQRLAIKFKTALHVCFCLVPTFACATWRQYHFMLAGLREVEQV
;
A
#
# COMPACT_ATOMS: atom_id res chain seq x y z
N MET A 1 -20.42 1.79 -1.68
CA MET A 1 -20.57 0.57 -2.51
C MET A 1 -21.36 0.98 -3.76
N ILE A 2 -20.76 0.97 -4.95
CA ILE A 2 -21.44 1.42 -6.18
C ILE A 2 -22.30 0.27 -6.72
N PRO A 3 -23.62 0.46 -6.97
CA PRO A 3 -24.49 -0.58 -7.51
C PRO A 3 -24.18 -0.84 -8.99
N GLY A 4 -23.86 -2.09 -9.38
CA GLY A 4 -23.77 -2.48 -10.79
C GLY A 4 -22.64 -3.41 -11.20
N MET A 5 -21.70 -3.77 -10.32
CA MET A 5 -20.69 -4.79 -10.65
C MET A 5 -21.31 -6.19 -10.56
N LYS A 6 -21.72 -6.72 -11.73
CA LYS A 6 -22.17 -8.11 -11.90
C LYS A 6 -21.14 -9.09 -11.30
N ALA A 7 -21.67 -10.15 -10.69
CA ALA A 7 -21.00 -11.21 -9.92
C ALA A 7 -19.91 -12.04 -10.66
N GLN A 8 -19.38 -11.57 -11.79
CA GLN A 8 -18.35 -12.26 -12.58
C GLN A 8 -16.91 -11.98 -12.09
N LEU A 9 -16.70 -11.03 -11.19
CA LEU A 9 -15.35 -10.67 -10.72
C LEU A 9 -14.88 -11.47 -9.50
N LEU A 10 -15.68 -12.41 -8.99
CA LEU A 10 -15.34 -13.17 -7.80
C LEU A 10 -14.38 -14.35 -8.07
N GLU A 11 -14.32 -14.86 -9.32
CA GLU A 11 -13.44 -15.99 -9.69
C GLU A 11 -12.23 -15.60 -10.54
N ASP A 12 -12.17 -14.34 -10.97
CA ASP A 12 -11.04 -13.85 -11.76
C ASP A 12 -9.84 -13.59 -10.85
N ASN A 13 -8.91 -14.54 -10.79
CA ASN A 13 -7.58 -14.36 -10.20
C ASN A 13 -7.01 -12.98 -10.60
N PHE A 14 -6.55 -12.18 -9.63
CA PHE A 14 -6.00 -10.84 -9.83
C PHE A 14 -5.01 -10.75 -11.02
N CYS A 15 -4.21 -11.80 -11.25
CA CYS A 15 -3.31 -11.89 -12.39
C CYS A 15 -4.05 -11.85 -13.74
N GLY A 16 -5.15 -12.59 -13.88
CA GLY A 16 -5.98 -12.58 -15.08
C GLY A 16 -6.65 -11.22 -15.29
N TRP A 17 -7.11 -10.58 -14.22
CA TRP A 17 -7.63 -9.22 -14.29
C TRP A 17 -6.56 -8.19 -14.73
N MET A 18 -5.36 -8.24 -14.17
CA MET A 18 -4.23 -7.38 -14.59
C MET A 18 -3.84 -7.60 -16.05
N GLN A 19 -3.82 -8.86 -16.51
CA GLN A 19 -3.57 -9.19 -17.92
C GLN A 19 -4.63 -8.58 -18.84
N ARG A 20 -5.91 -8.64 -18.44
CA ARG A 20 -7.00 -7.99 -19.19
C ARG A 20 -6.85 -6.48 -19.26
N ILE A 21 -6.44 -5.81 -18.18
CA ILE A 21 -6.17 -4.36 -18.21
C ILE A 21 -5.02 -4.06 -19.16
N SER A 22 -3.93 -4.83 -19.08
CA SER A 22 -2.77 -4.64 -19.97
C SER A 22 -3.14 -4.81 -21.44
N LYS A 23 -3.92 -5.85 -21.76
CA LYS A 23 -4.42 -6.13 -23.12
C LYS A 23 -5.32 -4.99 -23.62
N ARG A 24 -6.25 -4.52 -22.80
CA ARG A 24 -7.17 -3.43 -23.16
C ARG A 24 -6.43 -2.13 -23.46
N ARG A 25 -5.43 -1.78 -22.64
CA ARG A 25 -4.57 -0.61 -22.87
C ARG A 25 -3.87 -0.67 -24.23
N THR A 26 -3.32 -1.82 -24.60
CA THR A 26 -2.65 -1.97 -25.90
C THR A 26 -3.62 -1.92 -27.07
N GLU A 27 -4.83 -2.46 -26.92
CA GLU A 27 -5.86 -2.48 -27.97
C GLU A 27 -6.53 -1.12 -28.19
N GLU A 28 -6.84 -0.39 -27.11
CA GLU A 28 -7.51 0.92 -27.18
C GLU A 28 -6.62 2.00 -27.76
N THR A 29 -5.30 1.97 -27.51
CA THR A 29 -4.42 3.07 -27.91
C THR A 29 -3.98 3.03 -29.37
N LYS A 30 -4.18 1.91 -30.10
CA LYS A 30 -3.90 1.61 -31.54
C LYS A 30 -2.57 2.08 -32.19
N VAL A 31 -1.90 3.16 -31.75
CA VAL A 31 -0.82 3.88 -32.46
C VAL A 31 0.22 4.55 -31.52
N GLY A 32 0.29 4.21 -30.22
CA GLY A 32 1.17 4.90 -29.25
C GLY A 32 2.24 4.01 -28.57
N PRO A 33 3.31 4.60 -27.97
CA PRO A 33 4.34 3.88 -27.21
C PRO A 33 3.80 3.30 -25.88
N THR A 34 2.48 3.27 -25.66
CA THR A 34 1.83 2.77 -24.45
C THR A 34 2.22 1.34 -24.10
N GLY A 35 2.50 0.49 -25.10
CA GLY A 35 3.01 -0.87 -24.86
C GLY A 35 4.45 -0.91 -24.31
N LEU A 36 5.23 0.14 -24.55
CA LEU A 36 6.59 0.33 -24.02
C LEU A 36 6.57 0.96 -22.62
N ILE A 37 5.52 1.70 -22.29
CA ILE A 37 5.29 2.26 -20.95
C ILE A 37 4.73 1.13 -20.07
N HIS A 38 5.63 0.32 -19.52
CA HIS A 38 5.27 -0.67 -18.52
C HIS A 38 4.60 0.04 -17.33
N PHE A 39 3.61 -0.62 -16.71
CA PHE A 39 3.12 -0.19 -15.41
C PHE A 39 4.33 0.06 -14.51
N SER A 40 4.40 1.22 -13.86
CA SER A 40 5.50 1.50 -12.94
C SER A 40 5.59 0.32 -11.98
N LYS A 41 6.72 -0.42 -12.05
CA LYS A 41 6.92 -1.55 -11.16
C LYS A 41 6.80 -1.01 -9.75
N CYS A 42 5.83 -1.52 -8.99
CA CYS A 42 5.81 -1.29 -7.56
C CYS A 42 7.18 -1.71 -7.04
N ARG A 43 7.96 -0.75 -6.56
CA ARG A 43 9.34 -1.00 -6.14
C ARG A 43 9.29 -1.80 -4.85
N VAL A 44 9.45 -3.11 -4.95
CA VAL A 44 9.60 -3.98 -3.79
C VAL A 44 11.08 -4.01 -3.42
N ARG A 45 11.41 -3.56 -2.22
CA ARG A 45 12.74 -3.78 -1.63
C ARG A 45 12.58 -4.76 -0.48
N GLN A 46 13.32 -5.85 -0.53
CA GLN A 46 13.50 -6.68 0.66
C GLN A 46 14.51 -5.97 1.55
N LEU A 47 14.04 -5.47 2.69
CA LEU A 47 14.91 -4.88 3.70
C LEU A 47 15.14 -5.93 4.78
N SER A 48 16.40 -6.20 5.11
CA SER A 48 16.78 -7.01 6.26
C SER A 48 17.22 -6.07 7.39
N GLY A 49 16.48 -6.05 8.48
CA GLY A 49 16.81 -5.30 9.70
C GLY A 49 16.25 -6.03 10.93
N PRO A 50 16.48 -5.52 12.16
CA PRO A 50 15.70 -5.97 13.30
C PRO A 50 14.23 -5.69 12.97
N ASN A 51 13.44 -6.73 12.69
CA ASN A 51 12.05 -6.64 12.20
C ASN A 51 11.07 -6.05 13.25
N ALA A 52 11.56 -5.28 14.20
CA ALA A 52 10.79 -4.56 15.20
C ALA A 52 10.59 -3.13 14.74
N PHE A 53 9.35 -2.74 14.50
CA PHE A 53 8.97 -1.34 14.56
C PHE A 53 9.04 -0.92 16.04
N PRO A 54 9.70 0.19 16.41
CA PRO A 54 9.59 0.74 17.74
C PRO A 54 8.11 1.04 18.00
N VAL A 55 7.50 0.31 18.93
CA VAL A 55 6.19 0.69 19.44
C VAL A 55 6.48 1.82 20.43
N ASP A 56 6.38 3.07 19.96
CA ASP A 56 6.53 4.22 20.83
C ASP A 56 5.32 4.25 21.79
N ASN A 57 5.51 3.70 22.99
CA ASN A 57 4.72 3.92 24.21
C ASN A 57 3.20 4.09 24.01
N LEU A 58 2.50 3.02 23.65
CA LEU A 58 1.06 2.88 23.90
C LEU A 58 0.85 1.57 24.66
N ASP A 59 0.49 1.73 25.94
CA ASP A 59 0.06 0.75 26.95
C ASP A 59 0.36 -0.73 26.68
N GLN A 60 1.33 -1.24 27.43
CA GLN A 60 1.81 -2.63 27.43
C GLN A 60 0.75 -3.69 27.84
N ASN A 61 -0.51 -3.31 28.01
CA ASN A 61 -1.53 -4.19 28.60
C ASN A 61 -2.58 -4.75 27.62
N ASP A 62 -2.66 -4.29 26.36
CA ASP A 62 -3.76 -4.70 25.45
C ASP A 62 -3.38 -5.58 24.27
N LEU A 63 -2.13 -6.03 24.18
CA LEU A 63 -1.73 -7.07 23.25
C LEU A 63 -0.90 -8.08 24.01
N GLY A 64 -1.45 -9.28 24.19
CA GLY A 64 -0.76 -10.47 24.70
C GLY A 64 0.38 -10.92 23.79
N LEU A 65 1.38 -10.05 23.61
CA LEU A 65 2.63 -10.32 22.95
C LEU A 65 3.64 -10.63 24.06
N SER A 66 3.68 -11.90 24.45
CA SER A 66 4.73 -12.43 25.30
C SER A 66 6.09 -12.13 24.66
N THR A 67 6.83 -11.21 25.26
CA THR A 67 8.25 -10.96 24.98
C THR A 67 9.06 -12.15 25.48
N THR A 68 8.96 -13.27 24.80
CA THR A 68 9.88 -14.40 24.91
C THR A 68 10.76 -14.39 23.67
N ALA A 69 12.07 -14.38 23.90
CA ALA A 69 13.12 -14.36 22.88
C ALA A 69 12.82 -15.27 21.67
N GLY A 70 13.10 -14.79 20.45
CA GLY A 70 13.36 -15.67 19.30
C GLY A 70 12.26 -15.86 18.25
N SER A 71 11.61 -14.81 17.76
CA SER A 71 10.91 -14.88 16.45
C SER A 71 10.91 -13.54 15.74
N THR A 72 11.78 -13.39 14.73
CA THR A 72 11.80 -12.23 13.85
C THR A 72 10.60 -12.28 12.91
N LYS A 73 9.45 -11.77 13.37
CA LYS A 73 8.23 -11.73 12.56
C LYS A 73 8.47 -10.90 11.30
N LYS A 74 8.38 -11.54 10.13
CA LYS A 74 8.49 -10.85 8.83
C LYS A 74 7.16 -10.14 8.55
N GLY A 75 7.23 -8.95 7.95
CA GLY A 75 6.07 -8.14 7.62
C GLY A 75 6.24 -7.46 6.26
N VAL A 76 5.13 -7.09 5.62
CA VAL A 76 5.15 -6.21 4.45
C VAL A 76 4.88 -4.79 4.92
N LEU A 77 5.77 -3.87 4.60
CA LEU A 77 5.60 -2.44 4.88
C LEU A 77 5.22 -1.71 3.59
N TYR A 78 4.01 -1.14 3.54
CA TYR A 78 3.63 -0.17 2.54
C TYR A 78 4.07 1.22 3.00
N TRP A 79 5.17 1.71 2.41
CA TRP A 79 5.61 3.08 2.61
C TRP A 79 4.79 4.03 1.73
N MET A 80 3.80 4.65 2.35
CA MET A 80 2.93 5.64 1.74
C MET A 80 3.68 6.97 1.64
N SER A 81 3.61 7.61 0.47
CA SER A 81 4.25 8.92 0.22
C SER A 81 3.40 9.76 -0.71
N ARG A 82 3.23 9.32 -1.97
CA ARG A 82 2.44 10.04 -3.00
C ARG A 82 0.94 9.77 -2.89
N ASP A 83 0.54 8.49 -2.90
CA ASP A 83 -0.88 8.10 -2.91
C ASP A 83 -1.41 7.98 -1.48
N GLN A 84 -1.71 9.14 -0.86
CA GLN A 84 -2.22 9.25 0.51
C GLN A 84 -3.73 8.96 0.58
N ARG A 85 -4.12 7.74 0.18
CA ARG A 85 -5.51 7.26 0.17
C ARG A 85 -5.56 5.75 0.34
N ILE A 86 -6.66 5.24 0.91
CA ILE A 86 -6.91 3.80 1.04
C ILE A 86 -7.65 3.25 -0.18
N GLN A 87 -8.75 3.90 -0.56
CA GLN A 87 -9.57 3.48 -1.70
C GLN A 87 -8.83 3.70 -3.02
N ASP A 88 -8.97 2.75 -3.94
CA ASP A 88 -8.35 2.75 -5.27
C ASP A 88 -6.83 2.99 -5.26
N ASN A 89 -6.15 2.49 -4.23
CA ASN A 89 -4.69 2.56 -4.11
C ASN A 89 -4.05 1.24 -4.56
N TRP A 90 -3.55 1.24 -5.79
CA TRP A 90 -2.90 0.08 -6.41
C TRP A 90 -1.66 -0.41 -5.66
N ALA A 91 -0.89 0.50 -5.06
CA ALA A 91 0.31 0.11 -4.32
C ALA A 91 -0.05 -0.59 -3.01
N LEU A 92 -1.11 -0.11 -2.32
CA LEU A 92 -1.65 -0.75 -1.13
C LEU A 92 -2.25 -2.13 -1.43
N LEU A 93 -3.06 -2.25 -2.48
CA LEU A 93 -3.62 -3.54 -2.93
C LEU A 93 -2.50 -4.55 -3.25
N TYR A 94 -1.44 -4.10 -3.90
CA TYR A 94 -0.30 -4.96 -4.20
C TYR A 94 0.46 -5.38 -2.93
N ALA A 95 0.64 -4.47 -1.96
CA ALA A 95 1.25 -4.79 -0.67
C ALA A 95 0.41 -5.80 0.13
N GLN A 96 -0.91 -5.65 0.15
CA GLN A 96 -1.84 -6.61 0.74
C GLN A 96 -1.71 -7.99 0.08
N ARG A 97 -1.62 -8.03 -1.26
CA ARG A 97 -1.40 -9.29 -1.98
C ARG A 97 -0.09 -9.97 -1.57
N LEU A 98 0.98 -9.21 -1.36
CA LEU A 98 2.25 -9.74 -0.87
C LEU A 98 2.11 -10.28 0.55
N ALA A 99 1.45 -9.55 1.44
CA ALA A 99 1.21 -9.97 2.82
C ALA A 99 0.42 -11.28 2.88
N ILE A 100 -0.65 -11.40 2.09
CA ILE A 100 -1.44 -12.63 1.96
C ILE A 100 -0.59 -13.77 1.38
N LYS A 101 0.18 -13.51 0.31
CA LYS A 101 1.04 -14.51 -0.32
C LYS A 101 2.09 -15.08 0.63
N PHE A 102 2.68 -14.24 1.47
CA PHE A 102 3.70 -14.63 2.43
C PHE A 102 3.16 -14.98 3.81
N LYS A 103 1.84 -14.85 4.03
CA LYS A 103 1.17 -15.06 5.32
C LYS A 103 1.79 -14.21 6.44
N THR A 104 2.09 -12.96 6.13
CA THR A 104 2.70 -11.99 7.05
C THR A 104 1.79 -10.80 7.30
N ALA A 105 2.04 -10.04 8.36
CA ALA A 105 1.31 -8.81 8.64
C ALA A 105 1.61 -7.73 7.59
N LEU A 106 0.60 -6.91 7.28
CA LEU A 106 0.73 -5.70 6.47
C LEU A 106 0.77 -4.49 7.40
N HIS A 107 1.76 -3.63 7.23
CA HIS A 107 1.88 -2.36 7.93
C HIS A 107 1.87 -1.22 6.91
N VAL A 108 1.26 -0.10 7.26
CA VAL A 108 1.30 1.14 6.46
C VAL A 108 2.10 2.17 7.25
N CYS A 109 3.02 2.87 6.59
CA CYS A 109 3.82 3.90 7.22
C CYS A 109 3.92 5.12 6.31
N PHE A 110 3.85 6.30 6.92
CA PHE A 110 4.09 7.58 6.27
C PHE A 110 5.21 8.31 7.02
N CYS A 111 6.23 8.75 6.31
CA CYS A 111 7.34 9.51 6.90
C CYS A 111 7.12 11.00 6.72
N LEU A 112 6.80 11.71 7.81
CA LEU A 112 6.67 13.16 7.79
C LEU A 112 8.07 13.80 7.80
N VAL A 113 8.39 14.54 6.73
CA VAL A 113 9.64 15.29 6.61
C VAL A 113 9.40 16.73 7.06
N PRO A 114 10.28 17.32 7.90
CA PRO A 114 10.08 18.67 8.46
C PRO A 114 10.03 19.75 7.37
N THR A 115 10.77 19.57 6.27
CA THR A 115 10.74 20.47 5.11
C THR A 115 10.68 19.66 3.82
N PHE A 116 9.65 19.92 3.01
CA PHE A 116 9.49 19.29 1.71
C PHE A 116 9.18 20.34 0.66
N ALA A 117 10.06 20.51 -0.33
CA ALA A 117 9.82 21.34 -1.53
C ALA A 117 9.24 22.75 -1.26
N CYS A 118 9.72 23.43 -0.21
CA CYS A 118 9.22 24.74 0.22
C CYS A 118 7.71 24.74 0.55
N ALA A 119 7.18 23.62 1.04
CA ALA A 119 5.77 23.50 1.33
C ALA A 119 5.33 24.47 2.44
N THR A 120 4.23 25.14 2.18
CA THR A 120 3.61 26.08 3.10
C THR A 120 2.82 25.35 4.18
N TRP A 121 2.56 26.04 5.30
CA TRP A 121 1.73 25.51 6.39
C TRP A 121 0.36 24.99 5.90
N ARG A 122 -0.27 25.66 4.93
CA ARG A 122 -1.57 25.25 4.38
C ARG A 122 -1.50 23.87 3.71
N GLN A 123 -0.41 23.58 3.01
CA GLN A 123 -0.21 22.28 2.35
C GLN A 123 -0.02 21.17 3.39
N TYR A 124 0.79 21.42 4.43
CA TYR A 124 0.95 20.48 5.54
C TYR A 124 -0.35 20.26 6.31
N HIS A 125 -1.11 21.33 6.59
CA HIS A 125 -2.38 21.24 7.29
C HIS A 125 -3.39 20.38 6.51
N PHE A 126 -3.51 20.61 5.20
CA PHE A 126 -4.38 19.81 4.33
C PHE A 126 -3.93 18.34 4.28
N MET A 127 -2.62 18.10 4.11
CA MET A 127 -2.04 16.76 4.09
C MET A 127 -2.29 15.99 5.40
N LEU A 128 -2.02 16.62 6.54
CA LEU A 128 -2.20 16.00 7.86
C LEU A 128 -3.67 15.74 8.18
N ALA A 129 -4.57 16.63 7.77
CA ALA A 129 -6.02 16.39 7.89
C ALA A 129 -6.44 15.15 7.10
N GLY A 130 -5.99 15.01 5.84
CA GLY A 130 -6.26 13.81 5.04
C GLY A 130 -5.62 12.54 5.62
N LEU A 131 -4.40 12.62 6.17
CA LEU A 131 -3.76 11.47 6.82
C LEU A 131 -4.50 11.02 8.08
N ARG A 132 -5.08 11.96 8.85
CA ARG A 132 -5.95 11.62 9.99
C ARG A 132 -7.20 10.87 9.55
N GLU A 133 -7.80 11.26 8.42
CA GLU A 133 -8.94 10.51 7.87
C GLU A 133 -8.51 9.11 7.41
N VAL A 134 -7.35 8.99 6.78
CA VAL A 134 -6.79 7.70 6.32
C VAL A 134 -6.55 6.72 7.48
N GLU A 135 -6.16 7.21 8.66
CA GLU A 135 -5.95 6.39 9.86
C GLU A 135 -7.26 5.78 10.41
N GLN A 136 -8.39 6.44 10.20
CA GLN A 136 -9.69 6.03 10.74
C GLN A 136 -10.41 4.97 9.90
N VAL A 137 -9.93 4.71 8.68
CA VAL A 137 -10.52 3.75 7.72
C VAL A 137 -10.03 2.34 7.98
#